data_AF-G4HPK0-F1
#
_entry.id   AF-G4HPK0-F1
#
_cell.length_a   1.000
_cell.length_b   1.000
_cell.length_c   1.000
_cell.angle_alpha   90.00
_cell.angle_beta   90.00
_cell.angle_gamma   90.00
#
_symmetry.space_group_name_H-M   'P 1'
#
loop_
_entity.id
_entity.type
_entity.pdbx_description
1 polymer ?
#
loop_
_entity_poly.entity_id
_entity_poly.type
_entity_poly.pdbx_seq_one_letter_code
_entity_poly.pdbx_strand_id
1 'polypeptide(L)'
;MTYTLGSYAPPPSVWEELKQELKTAAPELGIDDIGFASAEPFVSLRGILQNHRDKGYESGFEEPDLDKRVTPALPGTEPASLIAIAVAYPSKMENPPKSEPGKYRGIMARSAWGRDYHHVLREAMSRLEAFIRERVPDAVLESMVDTGALVDRAVAERAGIGFSAKNCAIISPKFGSWIYLGEMVTNIPFPPDQPVTEDCGECTKCIDACPTGALVGPGQLNAQRCVSFLTQTKGFLSEEVMRKIGNRLYGCDTCQIVCPKNRGKNWTHHEELQPDPEKAKPLLLPILDMSNREFKETFGDTAAAWRGRKPIQRNAVIALGNFKDISAVPKLSEVLLKDPRPELRGTAAWALGRIGGEEALNNLEKSMKTEGDPQVRDMLQQALAKLNADAATSENTRSESAAPVPEAAEEQGSAGAAAGKASAGNAAAEPEQPRPAIQGVEPMAVPEGGPEVLYYDELQSPIGTLTVCATEKGLCLIEFGSFHVKEAVIQQWCRTWSGNGGYERDEARLAPVTDQLKRYFAGELKEFTLPLDMRGTSFQLQVWEALKSIPYGTVCSYKDIAESIGRPKAVRAVGGANNKNPVPIVVPCHRVVGADGALIGYAGGPEIKRTLLAIEGITLGR
;
A
#
# COMPACT_ATOMS: atom_id res chain seq x y z
N MET A 1 -0.35 -18.05 57.33
CA MET A 1 0.79 -17.38 56.68
C MET A 1 0.65 -17.57 55.18
N THR A 2 0.06 -16.58 54.51
CA THR A 2 -0.05 -16.54 53.05
C THR A 2 1.27 -16.00 52.49
N TYR A 3 2.00 -16.82 51.76
CA TYR A 3 3.18 -16.38 51.01
C TYR A 3 2.69 -15.65 49.75
N THR A 4 2.86 -14.33 49.74
CA THR A 4 2.81 -13.53 48.51
C THR A 4 4.07 -13.84 47.72
N LEU A 5 3.92 -14.54 46.58
CA LEU A 5 4.97 -14.60 45.56
C LEU A 5 5.13 -13.18 45.01
N GLY A 6 6.16 -12.47 45.50
CA GLY A 6 6.61 -11.24 44.88
C GLY A 6 7.02 -11.55 43.44
N SER A 7 6.53 -10.76 42.49
CA SER A 7 6.90 -10.81 41.08
C SER A 7 8.39 -10.49 40.93
N TYR A 8 9.24 -11.50 41.04
CA TYR A 8 10.65 -11.39 40.68
C TYR A 8 10.73 -11.44 39.15
N ALA A 9 10.58 -10.28 38.51
CA ALA A 9 10.96 -10.18 37.11
C ALA A 9 12.49 -10.39 37.04
N PRO A 10 12.98 -11.40 36.29
CA PRO A 10 14.41 -11.56 36.12
C PRO A 10 15.02 -10.27 35.54
N PRO A 11 16.27 -9.92 35.88
CA PRO A 11 16.93 -8.76 35.30
C PRO A 11 16.93 -8.88 33.76
N PRO A 12 16.80 -7.75 33.03
CA PRO A 12 16.82 -7.75 31.58
C PRO A 12 18.11 -8.40 31.07
N SER A 13 18.01 -9.17 29.98
CA SER A 13 19.20 -9.74 29.34
C SER A 13 20.11 -8.62 28.82
N VAL A 14 21.41 -8.90 28.66
CA VAL A 14 22.36 -7.94 28.05
C VAL A 14 21.88 -7.42 26.68
N TRP A 15 21.13 -8.24 25.93
CA TRP A 15 20.55 -7.85 24.64
C TRP A 15 19.31 -6.96 24.78
N GLU A 16 18.53 -7.13 25.86
CA GLU A 16 17.43 -6.21 26.17
C GLU A 16 18.00 -4.85 26.60
N GLU A 17 19.05 -4.83 27.43
CA GLU A 17 19.73 -3.59 27.82
C GLU A 17 20.30 -2.85 26.61
N LEU A 18 21.05 -3.54 25.75
CA LEU A 18 21.59 -2.97 24.51
C LEU A 18 20.48 -2.49 23.57
N LYS A 19 19.37 -3.23 23.46
CA LYS A 19 18.20 -2.82 22.68
C LYS A 19 17.62 -1.50 23.18
N GLN A 20 17.49 -1.31 24.50
CA GLN A 20 17.01 -0.06 25.08
C GLN A 20 18.01 1.09 24.87
N GLU A 21 19.31 0.80 24.94
CA GLU A 21 20.36 1.77 24.64
C GLU A 21 20.29 2.25 23.18
N LEU A 22 20.14 1.32 22.22
CA LEU A 22 19.96 1.63 20.80
C LEU A 22 18.69 2.47 20.56
N LYS A 23 17.58 2.15 21.21
CA LYS A 23 16.33 2.94 21.14
C LYS A 23 16.53 4.37 21.64
N THR A 24 17.34 4.53 22.70
CA THR A 24 17.64 5.84 23.28
C THR A 24 18.57 6.65 22.38
N ALA A 25 19.58 6.01 21.79
CA ALA A 25 20.56 6.67 20.92
C ALA A 25 20.03 6.97 19.51
N ALA A 26 18.99 6.26 19.04
CA ALA A 26 18.50 6.36 17.65
C ALA A 26 18.30 7.80 17.12
N PRO A 27 17.70 8.75 17.87
CA PRO A 27 17.57 10.13 17.39
C PRO A 27 18.90 10.82 17.11
N GLU A 28 19.92 10.59 17.94
CA GLU A 28 21.27 11.15 17.76
C GLU A 28 21.99 10.55 16.54
N LEU A 29 21.57 9.34 16.13
CA LEU A 29 22.05 8.67 14.93
C LEU A 29 21.28 9.11 13.66
N GLY A 30 20.28 9.98 13.79
CA GLY A 30 19.42 10.43 12.69
C GLY A 30 18.28 9.45 12.36
N ILE A 31 17.84 8.64 13.32
CA ILE A 31 16.77 7.65 13.18
C ILE A 31 15.57 8.06 14.04
N ASP A 32 14.37 8.11 13.46
CA ASP A 32 13.14 8.56 14.15
C ASP A 32 12.37 7.43 14.83
N ASP A 33 12.49 6.21 14.32
CA ASP A 33 11.96 5.02 14.96
C ASP A 33 12.88 3.83 14.68
N ILE A 34 13.02 2.95 15.66
CA ILE A 34 13.82 1.73 15.55
C ILE A 34 13.06 0.58 16.19
N GLY A 35 13.00 -0.55 15.48
CA GLY A 35 12.25 -1.74 15.88
C GLY A 35 13.07 -3.00 15.67
N PHE A 36 12.75 -4.05 16.43
CA PHE A 36 13.51 -5.31 16.44
C PHE A 36 12.60 -6.49 16.10
N ALA A 37 13.09 -7.46 15.34
CA ALA A 37 12.31 -8.63 14.94
C ALA A 37 13.18 -9.89 14.85
N SER A 38 12.53 -11.07 14.83
CA SER A 38 13.21 -12.33 14.52
C SER A 38 13.70 -12.36 13.05
N ALA A 39 14.87 -12.93 12.85
CA ALA A 39 15.45 -13.22 11.53
C ALA A 39 14.92 -14.50 10.87
N GLU A 40 13.88 -15.13 11.43
CA GLU A 40 13.21 -16.25 10.77
C GLU A 40 12.70 -15.91 9.36
N PRO A 41 12.62 -16.88 8.45
CA PRO A 41 12.09 -16.66 7.12
C PRO A 41 10.66 -16.07 7.11
N PHE A 42 10.37 -15.20 6.13
CA PHE A 42 9.05 -14.66 5.84
C PHE A 42 8.22 -15.65 5.01
N VAL A 43 7.88 -16.80 5.60
CA VAL A 43 7.22 -17.93 4.91
C VAL A 43 5.92 -17.52 4.21
N SER A 44 5.06 -16.75 4.88
CA SER A 44 3.78 -16.28 4.31
C SER A 44 3.99 -15.28 3.16
N LEU A 45 5.01 -14.43 3.26
CA LEU A 45 5.34 -13.44 2.23
C LEU A 45 5.75 -14.10 0.93
N ARG A 46 6.43 -15.24 0.97
CA ARG A 46 6.86 -15.97 -0.24
C ARG A 46 5.68 -16.29 -1.16
N GLY A 47 4.58 -16.79 -0.59
CA GLY A 47 3.35 -17.07 -1.35
C GLY A 47 2.69 -15.81 -1.92
N ILE A 48 2.73 -14.71 -1.18
CA ILE A 48 2.22 -13.41 -1.63
C ILE A 48 3.02 -12.89 -2.83
N LEU A 49 4.35 -12.94 -2.75
CA LEU A 49 5.25 -12.50 -3.82
C LEU A 49 5.11 -13.37 -5.07
N GLN A 50 5.02 -14.69 -4.91
CA GLN A 50 4.80 -15.60 -6.04
C GLN A 50 3.48 -15.30 -6.76
N ASN A 51 2.37 -15.15 -6.02
CA ASN A 51 1.08 -14.79 -6.60
C ASN A 51 1.09 -13.40 -7.26
N HIS A 52 1.87 -12.46 -6.74
CA HIS A 52 2.07 -11.14 -7.35
C HIS A 52 2.82 -11.25 -8.69
N ARG A 53 3.85 -12.10 -8.75
CA ARG A 53 4.59 -12.45 -9.97
C ARG A 53 3.73 -13.16 -11.00
N ASP A 54 2.98 -14.18 -10.59
CA ASP A 54 2.13 -14.98 -11.49
C ASP A 54 1.04 -14.12 -12.16
N LYS A 55 0.60 -13.06 -11.49
CA LYS A 55 -0.36 -12.07 -12.03
C LYS A 55 0.27 -11.01 -12.93
N GLY A 56 1.60 -11.00 -13.06
CA GLY A 56 2.35 -9.98 -13.80
C GLY A 56 2.26 -8.60 -13.14
N TYR A 57 2.14 -8.54 -11.82
CA TYR A 57 1.98 -7.27 -11.09
C TYR A 57 3.30 -6.66 -10.62
N GLU A 58 4.42 -7.37 -10.71
CA GLU A 58 5.76 -6.87 -10.37
C GLU A 58 6.16 -5.67 -11.25
N SER A 59 7.03 -4.80 -10.73
CA SER A 59 7.57 -3.67 -11.50
C SER A 59 8.80 -4.05 -12.34
N GLY A 60 9.54 -5.07 -11.89
CA GLY A 60 10.86 -5.41 -12.40
C GLY A 60 12.00 -4.61 -11.75
N PHE A 61 11.71 -3.86 -10.67
CA PHE A 61 12.73 -3.24 -9.82
C PHE A 61 13.08 -4.09 -8.59
N GLU A 62 12.24 -5.08 -8.29
CA GLU A 62 12.45 -5.99 -7.17
C GLU A 62 13.61 -6.96 -7.43
N GLU A 63 14.30 -7.40 -6.38
CA GLU A 63 15.21 -8.56 -6.45
C GLU A 63 14.45 -9.78 -7.05
N PRO A 64 14.93 -10.39 -8.15
CA PRO A 64 14.19 -11.46 -8.81
C PRO A 64 14.12 -12.76 -7.99
N ASP A 65 15.13 -13.04 -7.16
CA ASP A 65 15.21 -14.25 -6.36
C ASP A 65 14.32 -14.16 -5.10
N LEU A 66 13.16 -14.82 -5.14
CA LEU A 66 12.19 -14.79 -4.04
C LEU A 66 12.75 -15.38 -2.74
N ASP A 67 13.68 -16.34 -2.81
CA ASP A 67 14.20 -16.98 -1.61
C ASP A 67 15.10 -16.00 -0.84
N LYS A 68 15.89 -15.17 -1.55
CA LYS A 68 16.64 -14.06 -0.94
C LYS A 68 15.73 -12.98 -0.34
N ARG A 69 14.55 -12.73 -0.95
CA ARG A 69 13.62 -11.71 -0.45
C ARG A 69 12.94 -12.08 0.86
N VAL A 70 12.84 -13.37 1.16
CA VAL A 70 12.09 -13.88 2.32
C VAL A 70 12.97 -14.58 3.34
N THR A 71 14.23 -14.86 3.03
CA THR A 71 15.13 -15.56 3.94
C THR A 71 16.27 -14.62 4.31
N PRO A 72 16.22 -14.00 5.51
CA PRO A 72 17.38 -13.28 6.02
C PRO A 72 18.61 -14.17 5.99
N ALA A 73 19.73 -13.60 5.58
CA ALA A 73 21.01 -14.29 5.49
C ALA A 73 22.10 -13.34 5.96
N LEU A 74 23.20 -13.91 6.45
CA LEU A 74 24.34 -13.15 6.95
C LEU A 74 25.64 -13.87 6.58
N PRO A 75 26.71 -13.15 6.17
CA PRO A 75 27.96 -13.80 5.81
C PRO A 75 28.64 -14.44 7.02
N GLY A 76 29.00 -15.72 6.91
CA GLY A 76 29.86 -16.41 7.89
C GLY A 76 29.22 -16.72 9.25
N THR A 77 27.93 -16.45 9.44
CA THR A 77 27.20 -16.75 10.67
C THR A 77 25.70 -16.84 10.41
N GLU A 78 24.94 -17.44 11.33
CA GLU A 78 23.49 -17.48 11.24
C GLU A 78 22.88 -16.13 11.67
N PRO A 79 21.88 -15.62 10.95
CA PRO A 79 21.18 -14.41 11.35
C PRO A 79 20.28 -14.73 12.56
N ALA A 80 20.33 -13.88 13.58
CA ALA A 80 19.57 -14.07 14.82
C ALA A 80 18.42 -13.06 14.95
N SER A 81 18.61 -11.82 14.49
CA SER A 81 17.58 -10.79 14.55
C SER A 81 17.67 -9.81 13.37
N LEU A 82 16.59 -9.04 13.21
CA LEU A 82 16.47 -7.92 12.29
C LEU A 82 16.28 -6.64 13.09
N ILE A 83 16.91 -5.56 12.65
CA ILE A 83 16.68 -4.20 13.13
C ILE A 83 16.05 -3.41 11.97
N ALA A 84 14.87 -2.85 12.17
CA ALA A 84 14.24 -1.94 11.23
C ALA A 84 14.40 -0.50 11.71
N ILE A 85 14.71 0.43 10.80
CA ILE A 85 14.73 1.87 11.08
C ILE A 85 13.67 2.59 10.25
N ALA A 86 13.20 3.72 10.78
CA ALA A 86 12.38 4.68 10.05
C ALA A 86 12.95 6.09 10.19
N VAL A 87 12.96 6.82 9.08
CA VAL A 87 13.34 8.25 9.04
C VAL A 87 12.18 9.02 8.40
N ALA A 88 11.57 9.91 9.17
CA ALA A 88 10.41 10.68 8.75
C ALA A 88 10.82 11.84 7.81
N TYR A 89 10.00 12.13 6.81
CA TYR A 89 10.29 13.16 5.81
C TYR A 89 9.15 14.17 5.65
N PRO A 90 9.44 15.39 5.14
CA PRO A 90 8.44 16.44 5.02
C PRO A 90 7.33 16.08 4.02
N SER A 91 6.10 16.39 4.39
CA SER A 91 4.91 16.20 3.55
C SER A 91 4.36 17.52 2.98
N LYS A 92 4.90 18.64 3.43
CA LYS A 92 4.57 19.99 2.97
C LYS A 92 5.84 20.70 2.55
N MET A 93 5.67 21.58 1.57
CA MET A 93 6.70 22.49 1.09
C MET A 93 6.34 23.88 1.57
N GLU A 94 7.32 24.60 2.11
CA GLU A 94 7.15 26.01 2.47
C GLU A 94 7.16 26.88 1.20
N ASN A 95 6.27 27.87 1.15
CA ASN A 95 6.15 28.82 0.02
C ASN A 95 6.21 28.18 -1.39
N PRO A 96 5.37 27.18 -1.68
CA PRO A 96 5.47 26.43 -2.93
C PRO A 96 5.22 27.34 -4.14
N PRO A 97 6.09 27.34 -5.16
CA PRO A 97 5.96 28.26 -6.28
C PRO A 97 4.67 28.00 -7.04
N LYS A 98 4.02 29.07 -7.50
CA LYS A 98 2.75 28.97 -8.23
C LYS A 98 2.95 28.37 -9.61
N SER A 99 1.98 27.59 -10.04
CA SER A 99 1.87 27.07 -11.40
C SER A 99 0.76 27.84 -12.09
N GLU A 100 1.08 28.53 -13.16
CA GLU A 100 0.17 29.46 -13.86
C GLU A 100 0.46 29.44 -15.37
N PRO A 101 -0.46 29.94 -16.23
CA PRO A 101 -0.25 29.99 -17.67
C PRO A 101 1.10 30.62 -18.06
N GLY A 102 1.86 29.95 -18.93
CA GLY A 102 3.21 30.36 -19.33
C GLY A 102 4.33 30.06 -18.33
N LYS A 103 3.99 29.60 -17.11
CA LYS A 103 4.92 29.19 -16.05
C LYS A 103 4.43 27.91 -15.36
N TYR A 104 3.94 26.95 -16.15
CA TYR A 104 3.48 25.68 -15.59
C TYR A 104 4.63 24.89 -15.00
N ARG A 105 4.35 24.26 -13.86
CA ARG A 105 5.33 23.49 -13.10
C ARG A 105 4.95 22.03 -12.99
N GLY A 106 5.95 21.17 -13.05
CA GLY A 106 5.83 19.77 -12.68
C GLY A 106 5.94 19.59 -11.16
N ILE A 107 5.79 18.36 -10.68
CA ILE A 107 5.97 18.02 -9.27
C ILE A 107 6.70 16.68 -9.13
N MET A 108 7.70 16.65 -8.24
CA MET A 108 8.33 15.43 -7.75
C MET A 108 7.58 14.91 -6.53
N ALA A 109 7.43 13.59 -6.41
CA ALA A 109 6.91 12.96 -5.19
C ALA A 109 7.77 13.31 -3.98
N ARG A 110 7.15 13.35 -2.80
CA ARG A 110 7.82 13.72 -1.54
C ARG A 110 9.01 12.83 -1.20
N SER A 111 8.96 11.57 -1.62
CA SER A 111 10.08 10.61 -1.44
C SER A 111 11.34 10.95 -2.24
N ALA A 112 11.30 12.01 -3.06
CA ALA A 112 12.43 12.51 -3.84
C ALA A 112 12.72 13.99 -3.56
N TRP A 113 12.22 14.53 -2.45
CA TRP A 113 12.56 15.86 -1.97
C TRP A 113 13.85 15.80 -1.15
N GLY A 114 14.64 16.88 -1.24
CA GLY A 114 15.94 16.97 -0.58
C GLY A 114 16.95 15.97 -1.16
N ARG A 115 17.94 15.63 -0.33
CA ARG A 115 18.97 14.65 -0.62
C ARG A 115 18.36 13.25 -0.73
N ASP A 116 18.92 12.44 -1.63
CA ASP A 116 18.51 11.06 -1.82
C ASP A 116 18.54 10.27 -0.51
N TYR A 117 17.39 9.73 -0.12
CA TYR A 117 17.21 8.98 1.13
C TYR A 117 18.13 7.76 1.21
N HIS A 118 18.55 7.17 0.08
CA HIS A 118 19.52 6.08 0.10
C HIS A 118 20.82 6.50 0.78
N HIS A 119 21.28 7.73 0.55
CA HIS A 119 22.49 8.24 1.21
C HIS A 119 22.24 8.59 2.67
N VAL A 120 21.12 9.25 2.96
CA VAL A 120 20.75 9.65 4.33
C VAL A 120 20.62 8.42 5.24
N LEU A 121 19.89 7.39 4.80
CA LEU A 121 19.69 6.17 5.61
C LEU A 121 20.97 5.34 5.71
N ARG A 122 21.80 5.25 4.65
CA ARG A 122 23.10 4.54 4.74
C ARG A 122 24.05 5.22 5.72
N GLU A 123 24.06 6.54 5.79
CA GLU A 123 24.84 7.28 6.78
C GLU A 123 24.33 7.04 8.20
N ALA A 124 23.01 7.04 8.41
CA ALA A 124 22.39 6.70 9.69
C ALA A 124 22.69 5.25 10.12
N MET A 125 22.56 4.29 9.19
CA MET A 125 22.91 2.89 9.41
C MET A 125 24.40 2.71 9.73
N SER A 126 25.30 3.42 9.05
CA SER A 126 26.74 3.37 9.33
C SER A 126 27.06 3.83 10.76
N ARG A 127 26.38 4.89 11.25
CA ARG A 127 26.49 5.32 12.65
C ARG A 127 25.93 4.28 13.62
N LEU A 128 24.78 3.67 13.29
CA LEU A 128 24.19 2.58 14.07
C LEU A 128 25.12 1.36 14.15
N GLU A 129 25.73 0.95 13.03
CA GLU A 129 26.70 -0.14 13.00
C GLU A 129 27.92 0.17 13.87
N ALA A 130 28.47 1.39 13.79
CA ALA A 130 29.59 1.81 14.62
C ALA A 130 29.24 1.76 16.11
N PHE A 131 28.04 2.24 16.47
CA PHE A 131 27.52 2.20 17.83
C PHE A 131 27.41 0.76 18.37
N ILE A 132 26.91 -0.17 17.54
CA ILE A 132 26.80 -1.59 17.89
C ILE A 132 28.19 -2.23 18.03
N ARG A 133 29.09 -2.01 17.08
CA ARG A 133 30.44 -2.63 17.09
C ARG A 133 31.30 -2.18 18.28
N GLU A 134 31.08 -0.97 18.80
CA GLU A 134 31.74 -0.51 20.03
C GLU A 134 31.35 -1.36 21.25
N ARG A 135 30.12 -1.85 21.29
CA ARG A 135 29.56 -2.63 22.41
C ARG A 135 29.66 -4.14 22.20
N VAL A 136 29.62 -4.58 20.94
CA VAL A 136 29.68 -5.98 20.52
C VAL A 136 30.69 -6.11 19.39
N PRO A 137 32.00 -6.24 19.70
CA PRO A 137 33.06 -6.26 18.68
C PRO A 137 32.93 -7.37 17.63
N ASP A 138 32.35 -8.52 18.01
CA ASP A 138 32.14 -9.68 17.14
C ASP A 138 30.81 -9.64 16.36
N ALA A 139 30.10 -8.50 16.41
CA ALA A 139 28.83 -8.34 15.70
C ALA A 139 29.04 -8.41 14.18
N VAL A 140 28.28 -9.29 13.52
CA VAL A 140 28.14 -9.30 12.07
C VAL A 140 26.85 -8.56 11.75
N LEU A 141 26.95 -7.57 10.86
CA LEU A 141 25.89 -6.61 10.53
C LEU A 141 25.84 -6.44 9.02
N GLU A 142 24.65 -6.58 8.43
CA GLU A 142 24.41 -6.30 7.02
C GLU A 142 23.22 -5.36 6.87
N SER A 143 23.51 -4.11 6.49
CA SER A 143 22.51 -3.05 6.31
C SER A 143 22.01 -2.96 4.87
N MET A 144 20.72 -2.73 4.73
CA MET A 144 20.01 -2.60 3.45
C MET A 144 19.04 -1.41 3.50
N VAL A 145 18.88 -0.75 2.34
CA VAL A 145 17.93 0.36 2.12
C VAL A 145 17.49 0.27 0.67
N ASP A 146 16.22 -0.07 0.42
CA ASP A 146 15.49 -0.17 -0.88
C ASP A 146 16.07 -1.15 -1.91
N THR A 147 17.37 -1.04 -2.14
CA THR A 147 18.22 -1.81 -3.06
C THR A 147 18.70 -3.15 -2.50
N GLY A 148 18.27 -3.49 -1.28
CA GLY A 148 18.55 -4.79 -0.65
C GLY A 148 17.69 -5.92 -1.22
N ALA A 149 17.96 -7.14 -0.77
CA ALA A 149 17.16 -8.30 -1.17
C ALA A 149 15.84 -8.38 -0.42
N LEU A 150 15.84 -8.08 0.88
CA LEU A 150 14.67 -8.21 1.74
C LEU A 150 13.54 -7.26 1.32
N VAL A 151 12.35 -7.49 1.87
CA VAL A 151 11.22 -6.58 1.70
C VAL A 151 11.17 -5.64 2.91
N ASP A 152 11.75 -4.45 2.79
CA ASP A 152 11.88 -3.44 3.87
C ASP A 152 10.56 -3.25 4.62
N ARG A 153 9.45 -3.22 3.87
CA ARG A 153 8.09 -3.09 4.43
C ARG A 153 7.70 -4.26 5.33
N ALA A 154 8.00 -5.48 4.93
CA ALA A 154 7.69 -6.66 5.74
C ALA A 154 8.57 -6.72 6.99
N VAL A 155 9.83 -6.30 6.88
CA VAL A 155 10.74 -6.17 8.04
C VAL A 155 10.20 -5.12 9.01
N ALA A 156 9.84 -3.93 8.53
CA ALA A 156 9.28 -2.86 9.33
C ALA A 156 7.95 -3.24 10.02
N GLU A 157 7.07 -3.98 9.33
CA GLU A 157 5.84 -4.51 9.92
C GLU A 157 6.12 -5.49 11.06
N ARG A 158 7.01 -6.46 10.83
CA ARG A 158 7.39 -7.46 11.84
C ARG A 158 8.10 -6.83 13.04
N ALA A 159 8.88 -5.78 12.81
CA ALA A 159 9.64 -5.05 13.82
C ALA A 159 8.82 -4.00 14.59
N GLY A 160 7.53 -3.83 14.28
CA GLY A 160 6.65 -2.92 15.02
C GLY A 160 6.79 -1.43 14.67
N ILE A 161 7.43 -1.09 13.55
CA ILE A 161 7.53 0.31 13.06
C ILE A 161 6.15 0.84 12.64
N GLY A 162 5.33 -0.02 12.04
CA GLY A 162 4.01 0.32 11.52
C GLY A 162 3.28 -0.90 10.99
N PHE A 163 2.07 -0.71 10.47
CA PHE A 163 1.28 -1.79 9.88
C PHE A 163 1.23 -1.68 8.35
N SER A 164 1.07 -2.81 7.66
CA SER A 164 0.88 -2.85 6.20
C SER A 164 -0.53 -2.35 5.81
N ALA A 165 -0.61 -1.14 5.25
CA ALA A 165 -1.87 -0.50 4.92
C ALA A 165 -2.43 -0.89 3.54
N LYS A 166 -3.71 -0.57 3.29
CA LYS A 166 -4.39 -0.90 2.02
C LYS A 166 -3.77 -0.24 0.78
N ASN A 167 -3.00 0.83 0.95
CA ASN A 167 -2.24 1.48 -0.12
C ASN A 167 -0.83 0.88 -0.33
N CYS A 168 -0.52 -0.25 0.33
CA CYS A 168 0.76 -0.95 0.33
C CYS A 168 1.92 -0.25 1.05
N ALA A 169 1.70 0.91 1.70
CA ALA A 169 2.71 1.57 2.51
C ALA A 169 2.70 1.03 3.96
N ILE A 170 3.84 1.15 4.65
CA ILE A 170 3.87 1.04 6.10
C ILE A 170 3.36 2.36 6.70
N ILE A 171 2.43 2.26 7.64
CA ILE A 171 1.91 3.41 8.38
C ILE A 171 2.34 3.29 9.83
N SER A 172 3.24 4.18 10.24
CA SER A 172 3.59 4.38 11.64
C SER A 172 2.46 5.15 12.35
N PRO A 173 2.01 4.72 13.54
CA PRO A 173 1.10 5.50 14.38
C PRO A 173 1.65 6.91 14.64
N LYS A 174 2.96 7.03 14.89
CA LYS A 174 3.67 8.29 15.13
C LYS A 174 3.76 9.13 13.85
N PHE A 175 4.39 8.59 12.81
CA PHE A 175 4.85 9.39 11.66
C PHE A 175 3.97 9.32 10.42
N GLY A 176 3.00 8.39 10.39
CA GLY A 176 2.18 8.13 9.21
C GLY A 176 2.95 7.29 8.21
N SER A 177 2.65 7.44 6.92
CA SER A 177 3.43 6.80 5.85
C SER A 177 4.57 7.68 5.33
N TRP A 178 4.77 8.88 5.87
CA TRP A 178 5.85 9.80 5.49
C TRP A 178 7.16 9.40 6.18
N ILE A 179 7.58 8.15 5.96
CA ILE A 179 8.81 7.55 6.48
C ILE A 179 9.56 6.81 5.36
N TYR A 180 10.88 6.98 5.34
CA TYR A 180 11.80 6.07 4.65
C TYR A 180 12.09 4.88 5.56
N LEU A 181 12.39 3.73 4.98
CA LEU A 181 12.69 2.49 5.70
C LEU A 181 14.09 2.01 5.37
N GLY A 182 14.74 1.39 6.34
CA GLY A 182 15.92 0.58 6.13
C GLY A 182 15.95 -0.55 7.14
N GLU A 183 16.75 -1.57 6.87
CA GLU A 183 16.86 -2.74 7.72
C GLU A 183 18.29 -3.23 7.86
N MET A 184 18.58 -3.91 8.96
CA MET A 184 19.86 -4.51 9.24
C MET A 184 19.64 -5.94 9.73
N VAL A 185 20.32 -6.89 9.11
CA VAL A 185 20.39 -8.28 9.58
C VAL A 185 21.60 -8.43 10.51
N THR A 186 21.44 -9.10 11.65
CA THR A 186 22.54 -9.30 12.60
C THR A 186 22.50 -10.67 13.27
N ASN A 187 23.67 -11.16 13.69
CA ASN A 187 23.83 -12.34 14.55
C ASN A 187 23.57 -12.07 16.04
N ILE A 188 23.30 -10.81 16.42
CA ILE A 188 22.91 -10.48 17.79
C ILE A 188 21.46 -10.92 18.02
N PRO A 189 21.14 -11.72 19.05
CA PRO A 189 19.80 -12.24 19.29
C PRO A 189 18.94 -11.22 20.07
N PHE A 190 18.68 -10.06 19.46
CA PHE A 190 17.83 -9.06 20.07
C PHE A 190 16.40 -9.60 20.30
N PRO A 191 15.80 -9.34 21.48
CA PRO A 191 14.41 -9.71 21.72
C PRO A 191 13.48 -8.92 20.79
N PRO A 192 12.53 -9.56 20.10
CA PRO A 192 11.68 -8.89 19.12
C PRO A 192 10.71 -7.91 19.78
N ASP A 193 10.36 -6.85 19.06
CA ASP A 193 9.26 -5.95 19.37
C ASP A 193 7.92 -6.51 18.87
N GLN A 194 6.83 -5.90 19.34
CA GLN A 194 5.48 -6.31 18.97
C GLN A 194 5.00 -5.57 17.71
N PRO A 195 4.43 -6.28 16.72
CA PRO A 195 3.81 -5.66 15.57
C PRO A 195 2.69 -4.69 15.96
N VAL A 196 2.52 -3.64 15.16
CA VAL A 196 1.43 -2.67 15.35
C VAL A 196 0.08 -3.33 15.01
N THR A 197 -0.88 -3.24 15.93
CA THR A 197 -2.22 -3.84 15.78
C THR A 197 -3.24 -2.94 15.07
N GLU A 198 -2.91 -1.66 14.89
CA GLU A 198 -3.75 -0.72 14.13
C GLU A 198 -3.91 -1.18 12.67
N ASP A 199 -5.08 -0.90 12.07
CA ASP A 199 -5.32 -1.17 10.66
C ASP A 199 -6.08 -0.03 9.94
N CYS A 200 -6.44 -0.26 8.68
CA CYS A 200 -7.22 0.69 7.87
C CYS A 200 -8.74 0.67 8.15
N GLY A 201 -9.23 -0.30 8.93
CA GLY A 201 -10.66 -0.59 9.09
C GLY A 201 -11.38 -0.69 7.74
N GLU A 202 -12.52 -0.01 7.63
CA GLU A 202 -13.35 0.00 6.42
C GLU A 202 -12.90 1.02 5.36
N CYS A 203 -11.89 1.84 5.63
CA CYS A 203 -11.46 2.91 4.72
C CYS A 203 -11.00 2.36 3.36
N THR A 204 -11.42 3.00 2.26
CA THR A 204 -11.01 2.68 0.87
C THR A 204 -10.45 3.89 0.10
N LYS A 205 -10.30 5.06 0.74
CA LYS A 205 -9.96 6.33 0.08
C LYS A 205 -8.76 6.26 -0.87
N CYS A 206 -7.71 5.52 -0.50
CA CYS A 206 -6.52 5.36 -1.33
C CYS A 206 -6.76 4.56 -2.61
N ILE A 207 -7.59 3.51 -2.52
CA ILE A 207 -8.00 2.67 -3.65
C ILE A 207 -8.87 3.51 -4.59
N ASP A 208 -9.87 4.18 -4.04
CA ASP A 208 -10.84 4.98 -4.80
C ASP A 208 -10.17 6.18 -5.51
N ALA A 209 -9.15 6.78 -4.88
CA ALA A 209 -8.43 7.91 -5.44
C ALA A 209 -7.28 7.52 -6.39
N CYS A 210 -6.94 6.23 -6.51
CA CYS A 210 -5.82 5.79 -7.34
C CYS A 210 -6.09 6.13 -8.83
N PRO A 211 -5.31 7.02 -9.48
CA PRO A 211 -5.69 7.56 -10.79
C PRO A 211 -5.87 6.51 -11.89
N THR A 212 -5.11 5.43 -11.80
CA THR A 212 -5.05 4.34 -12.79
C THR A 212 -5.72 3.06 -12.31
N GLY A 213 -6.29 3.05 -11.09
CA GLY A 213 -6.79 1.83 -10.46
C GLY A 213 -5.69 0.79 -10.19
N ALA A 214 -4.45 1.23 -9.98
CA ALA A 214 -3.31 0.34 -9.74
C ALA A 214 -3.42 -0.42 -8.41
N LEU A 215 -4.11 0.14 -7.41
CA LEU A 215 -4.48 -0.57 -6.20
C LEU A 215 -5.69 -1.47 -6.50
N VAL A 216 -5.42 -2.68 -6.97
CA VAL A 216 -6.46 -3.64 -7.40
C VAL A 216 -7.19 -4.29 -6.22
N GLY A 217 -6.64 -4.17 -5.01
CA GLY A 217 -7.26 -4.62 -3.77
C GLY A 217 -6.54 -4.07 -2.53
N PRO A 218 -7.09 -4.31 -1.32
CA PRO A 218 -6.44 -3.95 -0.06
C PRO A 218 -5.02 -4.54 0.02
N GLY A 219 -4.00 -3.69 0.02
CA GLY A 219 -2.60 -4.13 0.11
C GLY A 219 -2.08 -4.80 -1.17
N GLN A 220 -2.82 -4.71 -2.28
CA GLN A 220 -2.44 -5.33 -3.56
C GLN A 220 -2.26 -4.26 -4.65
N LEU A 221 -1.04 -4.11 -5.12
CA LEU A 221 -0.66 -3.20 -6.20
C LEU A 221 -0.50 -4.01 -7.50
N ASN A 222 -0.95 -3.46 -8.63
CA ASN A 222 -0.45 -3.80 -9.94
C ASN A 222 0.56 -2.70 -10.34
N ALA A 223 1.85 -2.99 -10.21
CA ALA A 223 2.90 -1.99 -10.39
C ALA A 223 2.96 -1.49 -11.84
N GLN A 224 2.65 -2.35 -12.82
CA GLN A 224 2.57 -1.99 -14.24
C GLN A 224 1.54 -0.89 -14.54
N ARG A 225 0.58 -0.65 -13.63
CA ARG A 225 -0.38 0.46 -13.72
C ARG A 225 -0.08 1.60 -12.76
N CYS A 226 0.86 1.46 -11.83
CA CYS A 226 1.13 2.47 -10.80
C CYS A 226 1.79 3.70 -11.42
N VAL A 227 1.22 4.90 -11.19
CA VAL A 227 1.81 6.16 -11.69
C VAL A 227 3.25 6.35 -11.16
N SER A 228 3.53 5.91 -9.94
CA SER A 228 4.91 5.95 -9.41
C SER A 228 5.89 5.15 -10.26
N PHE A 229 5.53 3.92 -10.65
CA PHE A 229 6.34 3.10 -11.57
C PHE A 229 6.39 3.71 -12.97
N LEU A 230 5.24 4.09 -13.53
CA LEU A 230 5.11 4.56 -14.91
C LEU A 230 5.94 5.82 -15.18
N THR A 231 6.04 6.73 -14.21
CA THR A 231 6.90 7.93 -14.32
C THR A 231 8.40 7.60 -14.42
N GLN A 232 8.84 6.40 -14.03
CA GLN A 232 10.24 5.96 -14.02
C GLN A 232 10.62 5.08 -15.21
N THR A 233 9.63 4.61 -15.98
CA THR A 233 9.85 3.83 -17.20
C THR A 233 10.54 4.68 -18.28
N LYS A 234 11.32 4.04 -19.15
CA LYS A 234 12.05 4.72 -20.24
C LYS A 234 11.33 4.69 -21.59
N GLY A 235 10.34 3.81 -21.76
CA GLY A 235 9.61 3.62 -23.01
C GLY A 235 8.42 4.56 -23.19
N PHE A 236 7.63 4.28 -24.22
CA PHE A 236 6.34 4.92 -24.45
C PHE A 236 5.34 4.62 -23.33
N LEU A 237 4.41 5.54 -23.13
CA LEU A 237 3.25 5.37 -22.26
C LEU A 237 1.99 5.38 -23.11
N SER A 238 0.98 4.61 -22.70
CA SER A 238 -0.33 4.65 -23.35
C SER A 238 -1.00 6.01 -23.13
N GLU A 239 -1.89 6.41 -24.04
CA GLU A 239 -2.66 7.64 -23.90
C GLU A 239 -3.47 7.69 -22.59
N GLU A 240 -4.07 6.57 -22.19
CA GLU A 240 -4.80 6.45 -20.92
C GLU A 240 -3.92 6.90 -19.74
N VAL A 241 -2.68 6.41 -19.70
CA VAL A 241 -1.71 6.74 -18.66
C VAL A 241 -1.27 8.20 -18.76
N MET A 242 -0.92 8.69 -19.95
CA MET A 242 -0.47 10.08 -20.13
C MET A 242 -1.51 11.10 -19.65
N ARG A 243 -2.81 10.82 -19.86
CA ARG A 243 -3.91 11.65 -19.33
C ARG A 243 -4.02 11.62 -17.80
N LYS A 244 -3.64 10.51 -17.15
CA LYS A 244 -3.79 10.28 -15.70
C LYS A 244 -2.57 10.68 -14.87
N ILE A 245 -1.40 10.85 -15.49
CA ILE A 245 -0.16 11.30 -14.81
C ILE A 245 -0.30 12.73 -14.26
N GLY A 246 -1.09 13.59 -14.91
CA GLY A 246 -1.20 15.00 -14.54
C GLY A 246 0.10 15.75 -14.83
N ASN A 247 0.64 16.46 -13.84
CA ASN A 247 1.93 17.16 -13.91
C ASN A 247 3.05 16.47 -13.10
N ARG A 248 2.90 15.18 -12.77
CA ARG A 248 3.89 14.43 -12.00
C ARG A 248 5.09 14.09 -12.87
N LEU A 249 6.27 14.52 -12.45
CA LEU A 249 7.53 14.26 -13.15
C LEU A 249 8.22 12.99 -12.65
N TYR A 250 8.07 12.68 -11.36
CA TYR A 250 8.62 11.49 -10.71
C TYR A 250 7.73 11.07 -9.54
N GLY A 251 7.39 9.79 -9.46
CA GLY A 251 6.62 9.23 -8.35
C GLY A 251 5.13 9.63 -8.33
N CYS A 252 4.41 9.18 -7.31
CA CYS A 252 3.02 9.53 -7.08
C CYS A 252 2.63 9.42 -5.59
N ASP A 253 2.12 10.51 -5.02
CA ASP A 253 1.74 10.56 -3.61
C ASP A 253 0.23 10.43 -3.36
N THR A 254 -0.60 10.25 -4.40
CA THR A 254 -2.06 10.34 -4.26
C THR A 254 -2.62 9.40 -3.20
N CYS A 255 -2.18 8.13 -3.17
CA CYS A 255 -2.65 7.14 -2.21
C CYS A 255 -2.22 7.43 -0.75
N GLN A 256 -1.21 8.28 -0.56
CA GLN A 256 -0.74 8.73 0.76
C GLN A 256 -1.43 10.04 1.17
N ILE A 257 -1.57 11.00 0.24
CA ILE A 257 -2.21 12.30 0.48
C ILE A 257 -3.66 12.14 0.96
N VAL A 258 -4.42 11.21 0.35
CA VAL A 258 -5.83 10.99 0.73
C VAL A 258 -5.99 10.14 2.00
N CYS A 259 -4.90 9.58 2.53
CA CYS A 259 -4.94 8.70 3.69
C CYS A 259 -5.28 9.49 4.96
N PRO A 260 -6.35 9.13 5.70
CA PRO A 260 -6.69 9.81 6.95
C PRO A 260 -5.58 9.74 8.01
N LYS A 261 -4.78 8.67 8.00
CA LYS A 261 -3.68 8.45 8.95
C LYS A 261 -2.48 9.38 8.74
N ASN A 262 -2.46 10.13 7.63
CA ASN A 262 -1.48 11.19 7.35
C ASN A 262 -1.99 12.59 7.64
N ARG A 263 -3.24 12.75 8.11
CA ARG A 263 -3.79 14.06 8.44
C ARG A 263 -2.95 14.71 9.55
N GLY A 264 -2.47 15.92 9.30
CA GLY A 264 -1.68 16.68 10.26
C GLY A 264 -0.20 16.28 10.35
N LYS A 265 0.24 15.24 9.61
CA LYS A 265 1.62 14.74 9.70
C LYS A 265 2.53 15.42 8.69
N ASN A 266 3.54 16.13 9.18
CA ASN A 266 4.58 16.81 8.40
C ASN A 266 5.83 16.93 9.27
N TRP A 267 6.95 16.37 8.83
CA TRP A 267 8.16 16.21 9.65
C TRP A 267 9.32 16.97 9.01
N THR A 268 9.91 17.92 9.71
CA THR A 268 10.84 18.90 9.13
C THR A 268 12.17 19.01 9.89
N HIS A 269 12.46 18.07 10.78
CA HIS A 269 13.63 18.12 11.65
C HIS A 269 14.92 17.60 11.00
N HIS A 270 14.82 16.85 9.89
CA HIS A 270 15.96 16.51 9.03
C HIS A 270 16.12 17.59 7.96
N GLU A 271 17.21 18.36 8.04
CA GLU A 271 17.50 19.50 7.17
C GLU A 271 17.79 19.05 5.73
N GLU A 272 18.55 17.96 5.59
CA GLU A 272 18.94 17.39 4.30
C GLU A 272 17.76 16.82 3.49
N LEU A 273 16.61 16.58 4.14
CA LEU A 273 15.38 16.11 3.51
C LEU A 273 14.41 17.25 3.13
N GLN A 274 14.76 18.51 3.44
CA GLN A 274 13.91 19.64 3.07
C GLN A 274 13.83 19.82 1.55
N PRO A 275 12.63 20.11 1.00
CA PRO A 275 12.49 20.35 -0.42
C PRO A 275 13.08 21.70 -0.83
N ASP A 276 13.97 21.70 -1.82
CA ASP A 276 14.20 22.87 -2.66
C ASP A 276 12.98 23.06 -3.58
N PRO A 277 12.21 24.16 -3.48
CA PRO A 277 11.00 24.34 -4.26
C PRO A 277 11.20 24.35 -5.78
N GLU A 278 12.38 24.80 -6.26
CA GLU A 278 12.68 24.84 -7.69
C GLU A 278 13.09 23.46 -8.22
N LYS A 279 13.64 22.56 -7.39
CA LYS A 279 13.88 21.15 -7.75
C LYS A 279 12.62 20.29 -7.57
N ALA A 280 11.89 20.47 -6.47
CA ALA A 280 10.73 19.66 -6.14
C ALA A 280 9.51 20.04 -7.00
N LYS A 281 9.40 21.30 -7.43
CA LYS A 281 8.30 21.80 -8.28
C LYS A 281 8.83 22.65 -9.46
N PRO A 282 9.62 22.05 -10.37
CA PRO A 282 10.35 22.77 -11.42
C PRO A 282 9.42 23.29 -12.53
N LEU A 283 9.83 24.38 -13.19
CA LEU A 283 9.22 24.84 -14.44
C LEU A 283 9.34 23.76 -15.52
N LEU A 284 8.27 23.52 -16.28
CA LEU A 284 8.24 22.42 -17.26
C LEU A 284 9.10 22.68 -18.50
N LEU A 285 9.05 23.89 -19.06
CA LEU A 285 9.75 24.22 -20.30
C LEU A 285 11.29 24.09 -20.17
N PRO A 286 11.94 24.65 -19.13
CA PRO A 286 13.39 24.51 -18.98
C PRO A 286 13.89 23.07 -18.90
N ILE A 287 13.08 22.13 -18.39
CA ILE A 287 13.45 20.70 -18.32
C ILE A 287 13.71 20.12 -19.71
N LEU A 288 13.00 20.60 -20.74
CA LEU A 288 13.14 20.10 -22.11
C LEU A 288 14.50 20.47 -22.72
N ASP A 289 15.14 21.52 -22.24
CA ASP A 289 16.45 22.01 -22.69
C ASP A 289 17.64 21.46 -21.89
N MET A 290 17.40 20.97 -20.67
CA MET A 290 18.48 20.51 -19.79
C MET A 290 19.37 19.46 -20.43
N SER A 291 20.66 19.75 -20.54
CA SER A 291 21.72 18.79 -20.86
C SER A 291 21.88 17.72 -19.78
N ASN A 292 22.64 16.64 -20.06
CA ASN A 292 22.97 15.65 -19.03
C ASN A 292 23.75 16.28 -17.87
N ARG A 293 24.59 17.28 -18.15
CA ARG A 293 25.40 17.98 -17.14
C ARG A 293 24.53 18.82 -16.22
N GLU A 294 23.70 19.70 -16.80
CA GLU A 294 22.77 20.54 -16.04
C GLU A 294 21.77 19.70 -15.23
N PHE A 295 21.27 18.59 -15.79
CA PHE A 295 20.40 17.69 -15.06
C PHE A 295 21.11 17.07 -13.84
N LYS A 296 22.37 16.65 -13.97
CA LYS A 296 23.14 16.09 -12.86
C LYS A 296 23.45 17.16 -11.80
N GLU A 297 23.80 18.38 -12.22
CA GLU A 297 24.04 19.50 -11.32
C GLU A 297 22.76 19.92 -10.56
N THR A 298 21.58 19.83 -11.20
CA THR A 298 20.30 20.24 -10.62
C THR A 298 19.64 19.17 -9.76
N PHE A 299 19.56 17.92 -10.26
CA PHE A 299 18.78 16.85 -9.64
C PHE A 299 19.64 15.68 -9.13
N GLY A 300 20.94 15.64 -9.43
CA GLY A 300 21.78 14.47 -9.23
C GLY A 300 21.98 14.06 -7.77
N ASP A 301 21.65 14.94 -6.82
CA ASP A 301 21.63 14.70 -5.39
C ASP A 301 20.30 14.13 -4.87
N THR A 302 19.27 14.05 -5.72
CA THR A 302 17.92 13.58 -5.37
C THR A 302 17.68 12.15 -5.85
N ALA A 303 16.78 11.43 -5.16
CA ALA A 303 16.36 10.08 -5.57
C ALA A 303 15.74 10.03 -6.98
N ALA A 304 15.18 11.15 -7.47
CA ALA A 304 14.56 11.21 -8.80
C ALA A 304 15.56 11.07 -9.96
N ALA A 305 16.87 11.26 -9.71
CA ALA A 305 17.89 11.25 -10.76
C ALA A 305 18.36 9.86 -11.20
N TRP A 306 17.98 8.78 -10.50
CA TRP A 306 18.53 7.44 -10.75
C TRP A 306 18.31 6.89 -12.17
N ARG A 307 17.25 7.33 -12.86
CA ARG A 307 16.96 6.97 -14.28
C ARG A 307 17.47 8.00 -15.28
N GLY A 308 18.12 9.07 -14.82
CA GLY A 308 18.54 10.22 -15.60
C GLY A 308 17.37 11.06 -16.12
N ARG A 309 17.68 12.06 -16.97
CA ARG A 309 16.70 13.05 -17.45
C ARG A 309 15.58 12.51 -18.34
N LYS A 310 15.77 11.34 -18.98
CA LYS A 310 14.89 10.89 -20.06
C LYS A 310 13.41 10.73 -19.62
N PRO A 311 13.09 9.99 -18.53
CA PRO A 311 11.70 9.85 -18.09
C PRO A 311 11.11 11.18 -17.62
N ILE A 312 11.89 12.00 -16.92
CA ILE A 312 11.46 13.32 -16.41
C ILE A 312 11.11 14.26 -17.58
N GLN A 313 11.92 14.31 -18.64
CA GLN A 313 11.62 15.08 -19.85
C GLN A 313 10.34 14.60 -20.55
N ARG A 314 10.17 13.28 -20.70
CA ARG A 314 8.92 12.70 -21.25
C ARG A 314 7.71 13.13 -20.41
N ASN A 315 7.82 13.04 -19.09
CA ASN A 315 6.75 13.40 -18.18
C ASN A 315 6.47 14.92 -18.19
N ALA A 316 7.49 15.75 -18.43
CA ALA A 316 7.31 17.19 -18.63
C ALA A 316 6.51 17.50 -19.91
N VAL A 317 6.81 16.81 -21.01
CA VAL A 317 6.01 16.92 -22.25
C VAL A 317 4.55 16.50 -22.01
N ILE A 318 4.33 15.40 -21.29
CA ILE A 318 2.99 14.95 -20.90
C ILE A 318 2.26 16.03 -20.09
N ALA A 319 2.93 16.62 -19.10
CA ALA A 319 2.37 17.67 -18.27
C ALA A 319 1.96 18.90 -19.08
N LEU A 320 2.80 19.35 -20.02
CA LEU A 320 2.49 20.47 -20.93
C LEU A 320 1.25 20.18 -21.79
N GLY A 321 1.15 18.96 -22.34
CA GLY A 321 -0.03 18.51 -23.08
C GLY A 321 -1.30 18.38 -22.22
N ASN A 322 -1.15 18.08 -20.93
CA ASN A 322 -2.25 18.05 -19.97
C ASN A 322 -2.72 19.45 -19.57
N PHE A 323 -1.81 20.41 -19.44
CA PHE A 323 -2.15 21.83 -19.22
C PHE A 323 -2.70 22.53 -20.45
N LYS A 324 -2.55 21.93 -21.65
CA LYS A 324 -2.84 22.56 -22.95
C LYS A 324 -2.10 23.88 -23.10
N ASP A 325 -0.83 23.90 -22.70
CA ASP A 325 -0.02 25.11 -22.70
C ASP A 325 0.37 25.54 -24.13
N ILE A 326 -0.31 26.57 -24.65
CA ILE A 326 -0.05 27.13 -25.99
C ILE A 326 1.39 27.66 -26.10
N SER A 327 1.95 28.20 -25.01
CA SER A 327 3.32 28.73 -25.03
C SER A 327 4.39 27.65 -25.24
N ALA A 328 4.02 26.38 -25.05
CA ALA A 328 4.91 25.24 -25.26
C ALA A 328 4.95 24.75 -26.71
N VAL A 329 4.02 25.18 -27.59
CA VAL A 329 3.93 24.68 -28.97
C VAL A 329 5.24 24.83 -29.75
N PRO A 330 5.97 25.97 -29.71
CA PRO A 330 7.23 26.09 -30.42
C PRO A 330 8.28 25.08 -29.94
N LYS A 331 8.38 24.90 -28.61
CA LYS A 331 9.36 23.99 -28.02
C LYS A 331 9.01 22.52 -28.25
N LEU A 332 7.74 22.17 -28.14
CA LEU A 332 7.26 20.80 -28.44
C LEU A 332 7.43 20.45 -29.92
N SER A 333 7.22 21.42 -30.81
CA SER A 333 7.49 21.26 -32.25
C SER A 333 8.97 21.03 -32.52
N GLU A 334 9.86 21.73 -31.82
CA GLU A 334 11.29 21.46 -31.88
C GLU A 334 11.63 20.03 -31.44
N VAL A 335 11.10 19.59 -30.29
CA VAL A 335 11.29 18.24 -29.76
C VAL A 335 10.81 17.20 -30.78
N LEU A 336 9.62 17.38 -31.34
CA LEU A 336 9.04 16.50 -32.36
C LEU A 336 9.93 16.39 -33.61
N LEU A 337 10.55 17.49 -34.05
CA LEU A 337 11.29 17.52 -35.31
C LEU A 337 12.77 17.15 -35.17
N LYS A 338 13.39 17.36 -34.01
CA LYS A 338 14.84 17.27 -33.84
C LYS A 338 15.32 16.25 -32.81
N ASP A 339 14.49 15.86 -31.83
CA ASP A 339 14.98 15.00 -30.76
C ASP A 339 15.30 13.59 -31.27
N PRO A 340 16.47 13.01 -30.94
CA PRO A 340 16.83 11.69 -31.45
C PRO A 340 15.99 10.55 -30.86
N ARG A 341 15.27 10.77 -29.75
CA ARG A 341 14.54 9.74 -29.01
C ARG A 341 13.10 9.59 -29.53
N PRO A 342 12.71 8.42 -30.09
CA PRO A 342 11.35 8.20 -30.55
C PRO A 342 10.29 8.42 -29.47
N GLU A 343 10.56 8.00 -28.23
CA GLU A 343 9.63 8.11 -27.11
C GLU A 343 9.28 9.57 -26.84
N LEU A 344 10.25 10.47 -26.93
CA LEU A 344 10.02 11.89 -26.68
C LEU A 344 9.34 12.57 -27.88
N ARG A 345 9.73 12.22 -29.12
CA ARG A 345 9.07 12.71 -30.34
C ARG A 345 7.59 12.33 -30.38
N GLY A 346 7.27 11.05 -30.16
CA GLY A 346 5.88 10.57 -30.14
C GLY A 346 5.08 11.21 -28.99
N THR A 347 5.67 11.34 -27.81
CA THR A 347 5.02 12.05 -26.70
C THR A 347 4.77 13.54 -27.03
N ALA A 348 5.68 14.19 -27.75
CA ALA A 348 5.51 15.57 -28.21
C ALA A 348 4.40 15.67 -29.27
N ALA A 349 4.29 14.72 -30.20
CA ALA A 349 3.17 14.64 -31.14
C ALA A 349 1.83 14.55 -30.40
N TRP A 350 1.74 13.68 -29.39
CA TRP A 350 0.54 13.57 -28.55
C TRP A 350 0.22 14.88 -27.81
N ALA A 351 1.23 15.54 -27.24
CA ALA A 351 1.04 16.80 -26.52
C ALA A 351 0.56 17.93 -27.48
N LEU A 352 1.14 18.03 -28.67
CA LEU A 352 0.73 18.98 -29.71
C LEU A 352 -0.72 18.73 -30.17
N GLY A 353 -1.10 17.47 -30.41
CA GLY A 353 -2.50 17.11 -30.72
C GLY A 353 -3.48 17.34 -29.56
N ARG A 354 -3.01 17.62 -28.34
CA ARG A 354 -3.85 18.03 -27.21
C ARG A 354 -3.96 19.53 -27.03
N ILE A 355 -2.88 20.24 -27.31
CA ILE A 355 -2.83 21.71 -27.23
C ILE A 355 -3.60 22.29 -28.42
N GLY A 356 -3.36 21.77 -29.62
CA GLY A 356 -3.97 22.24 -30.86
C GLY A 356 -3.39 23.56 -31.36
N GLY A 357 -4.09 24.18 -32.30
CA GLY A 357 -3.64 25.38 -33.01
C GLY A 357 -2.96 25.09 -34.35
N GLU A 358 -2.92 26.10 -35.21
CA GLU A 358 -2.41 25.99 -36.58
C GLU A 358 -0.92 25.62 -36.62
N GLU A 359 -0.10 26.21 -35.73
CA GLU A 359 1.32 25.87 -35.62
C GLU A 359 1.54 24.40 -35.24
N ALA A 360 0.73 23.87 -34.31
CA ALA A 360 0.80 22.47 -33.92
C ALA A 360 0.43 21.55 -35.09
N LEU A 361 -0.66 21.86 -35.80
CA LEU A 361 -1.11 21.11 -36.98
C LEU A 361 -0.03 21.07 -38.06
N ASN A 362 0.51 22.23 -38.44
CA ASN A 362 1.54 22.35 -39.48
C ASN A 362 2.80 21.54 -39.14
N ASN A 363 3.24 21.55 -37.88
CA ASN A 363 4.42 20.80 -37.45
C ASN A 363 4.16 19.28 -37.38
N LEU A 364 2.96 18.85 -36.99
CA LEU A 364 2.56 17.44 -37.02
C LEU A 364 2.54 16.91 -38.47
N GLU A 365 1.95 17.65 -39.40
CA GLU A 365 1.92 17.28 -40.83
C GLU A 365 3.32 17.22 -41.44
N LYS A 366 4.17 18.19 -41.08
CA LYS A 366 5.57 18.20 -41.50
C LYS A 366 6.32 16.96 -41.00
N SER A 367 6.17 16.62 -39.72
CA SER A 367 6.83 15.44 -39.12
C SER A 367 6.33 14.14 -39.75
N MET A 368 5.03 14.02 -40.03
CA MET A 368 4.42 12.82 -40.64
C MET A 368 5.03 12.43 -41.99
N LYS A 369 5.55 13.40 -42.75
CA LYS A 369 6.22 13.18 -44.04
C LYS A 369 7.60 12.56 -43.92
N THR A 370 8.30 12.77 -42.80
CA THR A 370 9.71 12.39 -42.62
C THR A 370 9.95 11.39 -41.51
N GLU A 371 9.01 11.21 -40.57
CA GLU A 371 9.18 10.29 -39.44
C GLU A 371 9.24 8.83 -39.92
N GLY A 372 10.30 8.13 -39.48
CA GLY A 372 10.56 6.74 -39.83
C GLY A 372 10.18 5.74 -38.73
N ASP A 373 10.02 6.19 -37.48
CA ASP A 373 9.64 5.33 -36.37
C ASP A 373 8.14 4.96 -36.44
N PRO A 374 7.77 3.66 -36.54
CA PRO A 374 6.38 3.25 -36.70
C PRO A 374 5.46 3.70 -35.56
N GLN A 375 5.97 3.73 -34.32
CA GLN A 375 5.18 4.09 -33.16
C GLN A 375 4.96 5.61 -33.10
N VAL A 376 5.97 6.41 -33.46
CA VAL A 376 5.79 7.86 -33.58
C VAL A 376 4.81 8.20 -34.70
N ARG A 377 4.84 7.48 -35.84
CA ARG A 377 3.88 7.66 -36.94
C ARG A 377 2.44 7.38 -36.51
N ASP A 378 2.20 6.32 -35.74
CA ASP A 378 0.88 6.02 -35.19
C ASP A 378 0.39 7.15 -34.25
N MET A 379 1.26 7.63 -33.37
CA MET A 379 0.92 8.76 -32.48
C MET A 379 0.66 10.06 -33.27
N LEU A 380 1.40 10.32 -34.35
CA LEU A 380 1.17 11.44 -35.26
C LEU A 380 -0.19 11.34 -35.96
N GLN A 381 -0.54 10.15 -36.47
CA GLN A 381 -1.85 9.91 -37.09
C GLN A 381 -2.99 10.17 -36.10
N GLN A 382 -2.87 9.67 -34.87
CA GLN A 382 -3.86 9.91 -33.82
C GLN A 382 -3.98 11.40 -33.46
N ALA A 383 -2.85 12.11 -33.35
CA ALA A 383 -2.82 13.54 -33.09
C ALA A 383 -3.48 14.37 -34.21
N LEU A 384 -3.16 14.07 -35.47
CA LEU A 384 -3.74 14.73 -36.65
C LEU A 384 -5.24 14.46 -36.78
N ALA A 385 -5.65 13.19 -36.66
CA ALA A 385 -7.07 12.81 -36.71
C ALA A 385 -7.90 13.58 -35.68
N LYS A 386 -7.35 13.75 -34.48
CA LYS A 386 -8.00 14.51 -33.42
C LYS A 386 -8.12 16.00 -33.73
N LEU A 387 -7.06 16.65 -34.21
CA LEU A 387 -7.12 18.07 -34.57
C LEU A 387 -8.08 18.34 -35.75
N ASN A 388 -8.14 17.44 -36.73
CA ASN A 388 -9.06 17.55 -37.85
C ASN A 388 -10.53 17.38 -37.41
N ALA A 389 -10.80 16.49 -36.44
CA ALA A 389 -12.13 16.35 -35.85
C ALA A 389 -12.54 17.60 -35.04
N ASP A 390 -11.61 18.18 -34.28
CA ASP A 390 -11.84 19.43 -33.52
C ASP A 390 -12.08 20.62 -34.48
N ALA A 391 -11.41 20.68 -35.63
CA ALA A 391 -11.64 21.69 -36.65
C ALA A 391 -13.03 21.56 -37.29
N ALA A 392 -13.43 20.36 -37.71
CA ALA A 392 -14.72 20.10 -38.34
C ALA A 392 -15.92 20.39 -37.39
N THR A 393 -15.76 20.14 -36.08
CA THR A 393 -16.78 20.47 -35.08
C THR A 393 -16.87 21.98 -34.81
N SER A 394 -15.75 22.72 -34.90
CA SER A 394 -15.74 24.19 -34.80
C SER A 394 -16.37 24.89 -36.01
N GLU A 395 -16.28 24.30 -37.20
CA GLU A 395 -16.92 24.82 -38.43
C GLU A 395 -18.44 24.59 -38.42
N ASN A 396 -18.91 23.43 -37.95
CA ASN A 396 -20.34 23.15 -37.82
C ASN A 396 -21.03 24.10 -36.81
N THR A 397 -20.39 24.38 -35.68
CA THR A 397 -20.91 25.31 -34.65
C THR A 397 -20.92 26.77 -35.10
N ARG A 398 -20.00 27.18 -35.98
CA ARG A 398 -20.04 28.51 -36.62
C ARG A 398 -21.13 28.62 -37.70
N SER A 399 -21.53 27.52 -38.33
CA SER A 399 -22.61 27.51 -39.32
C SER A 399 -24.00 27.59 -38.69
N GLU A 400 -24.17 27.12 -37.46
CA GLU A 400 -25.46 27.15 -36.72
C GLU A 400 -25.71 28.45 -35.94
N SER A 401 -24.68 29.30 -35.71
CA SER A 401 -24.85 30.58 -35.00
C SER A 401 -25.18 31.78 -35.90
N ALA A 402 -25.52 31.55 -37.18
CA ALA A 402 -25.92 32.59 -38.13
C ALA A 402 -27.44 32.85 -38.08
N ALA A 403 -27.96 33.19 -36.90
CA ALA A 403 -29.29 33.79 -36.76
C ALA A 403 -29.14 35.24 -36.28
N PRO A 404 -29.81 36.23 -36.91
CA PRO A 404 -29.59 37.63 -36.59
C PRO A 404 -30.16 37.97 -35.21
N VAL A 405 -29.30 38.55 -34.37
CA VAL A 405 -29.69 39.18 -33.09
C VAL A 405 -30.26 40.57 -33.41
N PRO A 406 -31.45 40.96 -32.90
CA PRO A 406 -31.97 42.31 -33.09
C PRO A 406 -31.25 43.32 -32.19
N GLU A 407 -31.15 44.55 -32.71
CA GLU A 407 -30.46 45.71 -32.16
C GLU A 407 -30.92 46.15 -30.75
N ALA A 408 -29.98 46.82 -30.09
CA ALA A 408 -30.01 47.31 -28.73
C ALA A 408 -31.04 48.42 -28.45
N ALA A 409 -31.50 48.48 -27.20
CA ALA A 409 -32.00 49.69 -26.57
C ALA A 409 -31.13 50.01 -25.34
N GLU A 410 -30.71 51.26 -25.27
CA GLU A 410 -29.91 51.90 -24.22
C GLU A 410 -30.63 51.92 -22.86
N GLU A 411 -29.90 51.78 -21.75
CA GLU A 411 -30.09 52.67 -20.59
C GLU A 411 -28.95 52.57 -19.54
N GLN A 412 -28.34 53.74 -19.34
CA GLN A 412 -27.69 54.37 -18.18
C GLN A 412 -27.52 53.58 -16.85
N GLY A 413 -26.30 53.66 -16.30
CA GLY A 413 -26.10 54.31 -14.99
C GLY A 413 -25.92 53.46 -13.71
N SER A 414 -24.72 53.60 -13.14
CA SER A 414 -24.40 53.72 -11.71
C SER A 414 -23.80 52.53 -10.96
N ALA A 415 -22.71 52.87 -10.25
CA ALA A 415 -22.03 52.06 -9.26
C ALA A 415 -22.81 52.08 -7.93
N GLY A 416 -22.79 50.96 -7.19
CA GLY A 416 -23.33 50.89 -5.85
C GLY A 416 -22.94 49.60 -5.14
N ALA A 417 -22.21 49.74 -4.04
CA ALA A 417 -21.78 48.68 -3.15
C ALA A 417 -22.90 48.22 -2.19
N ALA A 418 -22.72 46.99 -1.70
CA ALA A 418 -23.13 46.45 -0.40
C ALA A 418 -24.60 46.04 -0.13
N ALA A 419 -24.71 44.76 0.28
CA ALA A 419 -25.50 44.22 1.39
C ALA A 419 -27.04 44.33 1.39
N GLY A 420 -27.70 43.16 1.48
CA GLY A 420 -29.10 43.05 1.90
C GLY A 420 -29.65 41.62 1.88
N LYS A 421 -29.90 41.06 3.07
CA LYS A 421 -30.78 39.91 3.38
C LYS A 421 -32.24 40.26 2.91
N ALA A 422 -33.26 39.41 2.80
CA ALA A 422 -33.67 38.16 3.43
C ALA A 422 -34.85 37.55 2.61
N SER A 423 -34.98 36.21 2.56
CA SER A 423 -36.07 35.38 3.14
C SER A 423 -37.40 35.23 2.37
N ALA A 424 -37.73 33.98 2.05
CA ALA A 424 -38.98 33.23 2.35
C ALA A 424 -39.01 31.98 1.44
N GLY A 425 -39.31 30.75 1.86
CA GLY A 425 -39.72 30.19 3.15
C GLY A 425 -39.70 28.65 3.03
N ASN A 426 -39.38 28.00 4.14
CA ASN A 426 -39.28 26.54 4.32
C ASN A 426 -40.65 25.84 4.25
N ALA A 427 -40.63 24.60 3.74
CA ALA A 427 -41.51 23.53 4.22
C ALA A 427 -40.67 22.55 5.07
N ALA A 428 -41.19 22.21 6.24
CA ALA A 428 -40.48 21.62 7.36
C ALA A 428 -40.10 20.15 7.17
N ALA A 429 -38.89 19.79 7.58
CA ALA A 429 -38.52 18.45 8.02
C ALA A 429 -38.05 18.55 9.49
N GLU A 430 -38.58 17.68 10.33
CA GLU A 430 -38.37 17.62 11.78
C GLU A 430 -36.88 17.42 12.17
N PRO A 431 -36.47 17.87 13.35
CA PRO A 431 -35.09 17.71 13.81
C PRO A 431 -34.80 16.24 14.16
N GLU A 432 -33.91 15.61 13.40
CA GLU A 432 -33.27 14.33 13.77
C GLU A 432 -32.63 14.48 15.15
N GLN A 433 -33.09 13.69 16.12
CA GLN A 433 -32.49 13.62 17.45
C GLN A 433 -31.02 13.18 17.34
N PRO A 434 -30.11 13.73 18.17
CA PRO A 434 -28.73 13.29 18.19
C PRO A 434 -28.67 11.80 18.58
N ARG A 435 -28.14 10.97 17.67
CA ARG A 435 -27.83 9.57 17.95
C ARG A 435 -26.84 9.52 19.13
N PRO A 436 -27.05 8.62 20.11
CA PRO A 436 -26.13 8.51 21.24
C PRO A 436 -24.73 8.21 20.72
N ALA A 437 -23.75 8.90 21.28
CA ALA A 437 -22.34 8.66 21.02
C ALA A 437 -22.05 7.17 21.27
N ILE A 438 -21.54 6.48 20.26
CA ILE A 438 -20.96 5.15 20.43
C ILE A 438 -19.75 5.37 21.32
N GLN A 439 -19.84 4.93 22.58
CA GLN A 439 -18.67 4.77 23.43
C GLN A 439 -17.71 3.87 22.65
N GLY A 440 -16.55 4.43 22.28
CA GLY A 440 -15.46 3.64 21.74
C GLY A 440 -15.17 2.54 22.76
N VAL A 441 -15.37 1.29 22.36
CA VAL A 441 -14.83 0.18 23.13
C VAL A 441 -13.32 0.42 23.16
N GLU A 442 -12.77 0.53 24.36
CA GLU A 442 -11.32 0.67 24.53
C GLU A 442 -10.61 -0.40 23.70
N PRO A 443 -9.47 -0.09 23.07
CA PRO A 443 -8.66 -1.11 22.42
C PRO A 443 -8.40 -2.21 23.45
N MET A 444 -8.77 -3.45 23.13
CA MET A 444 -8.39 -4.58 23.98
C MET A 444 -6.87 -4.58 24.08
N ALA A 445 -6.36 -4.30 25.29
CA ALA A 445 -5.00 -4.65 25.64
C ALA A 445 -4.81 -6.14 25.36
N VAL A 446 -3.70 -6.50 24.71
CA VAL A 446 -3.23 -7.88 24.74
C VAL A 446 -3.09 -8.24 26.23
N PRO A 447 -3.67 -9.36 26.71
CA PRO A 447 -3.55 -9.71 28.11
C PRO A 447 -2.07 -9.69 28.53
N GLU A 448 -1.75 -9.11 29.68
CA GLU A 448 -0.43 -9.16 30.34
C GLU A 448 -0.04 -10.59 30.78
N GLY A 449 -0.57 -11.62 30.11
CA GLY A 449 -0.28 -13.02 30.40
C GLY A 449 1.14 -13.37 29.97
N GLY A 450 1.89 -14.01 30.87
CA GLY A 450 3.20 -14.58 30.57
C GLY A 450 3.17 -15.66 29.48
N PRO A 451 4.32 -16.28 29.16
CA PRO A 451 4.41 -17.32 28.13
C PRO A 451 3.38 -18.42 28.37
N GLU A 452 2.49 -18.62 27.40
CA GLU A 452 1.44 -19.65 27.40
C GLU A 452 1.85 -20.78 26.45
N VAL A 453 1.75 -22.02 26.93
CA VAL A 453 2.00 -23.22 26.11
C VAL A 453 0.85 -23.43 25.15
N LEU A 454 1.15 -23.63 23.87
CA LEU A 454 0.18 -23.98 22.85
C LEU A 454 0.15 -25.50 22.64
N TYR A 455 -0.99 -26.14 22.89
CA TYR A 455 -1.14 -27.58 22.65
C TYR A 455 -1.58 -27.83 21.22
N TYR A 456 -0.99 -28.81 20.54
CA TYR A 456 -1.40 -29.18 19.18
C TYR A 456 -1.61 -30.69 19.00
N ASP A 457 -2.40 -31.04 17.98
CA ASP A 457 -2.47 -32.39 17.43
C ASP A 457 -2.79 -32.34 15.93
N GLU A 458 -2.65 -33.47 15.24
CA GLU A 458 -2.87 -33.60 13.81
C GLU A 458 -4.02 -34.57 13.51
N LEU A 459 -4.86 -34.21 12.54
CA LEU A 459 -5.98 -35.02 12.07
C LEU A 459 -5.87 -35.26 10.56
N GLN A 460 -5.96 -36.54 10.15
CA GLN A 460 -6.21 -36.87 8.76
C GLN A 460 -7.68 -36.63 8.41
N SER A 461 -7.94 -35.90 7.32
CA SER A 461 -9.29 -35.55 6.88
C SER A 461 -9.44 -35.67 5.35
N PRO A 462 -10.68 -35.68 4.82
CA PRO A 462 -10.93 -35.66 3.37
C PRO A 462 -10.36 -34.45 2.63
N ILE A 463 -9.95 -33.39 3.34
CA ILE A 463 -9.33 -32.17 2.78
C ILE A 463 -7.82 -32.10 3.07
N GLY A 464 -7.20 -33.22 3.46
CA GLY A 464 -5.79 -33.31 3.83
C GLY A 464 -5.55 -33.30 5.33
N THR A 465 -4.28 -33.32 5.74
CA THR A 465 -3.89 -33.19 7.16
C THR A 465 -4.32 -31.83 7.69
N LEU A 466 -4.90 -31.80 8.88
CA LEU A 466 -5.18 -30.58 9.65
C LEU A 466 -4.31 -30.59 10.90
N THR A 467 -3.69 -29.45 11.22
CA THR A 467 -3.09 -29.20 12.52
C THR A 467 -4.07 -28.36 13.33
N VAL A 468 -4.47 -28.84 14.51
CA VAL A 468 -5.35 -28.11 15.44
C VAL A 468 -4.55 -27.67 16.66
N CYS A 469 -4.74 -26.44 17.10
CA CYS A 469 -4.05 -25.91 18.27
C CYS A 469 -5.02 -25.28 19.27
N ALA A 470 -4.78 -25.50 20.56
CA ALA A 470 -5.57 -25.00 21.66
C ALA A 470 -4.70 -24.40 22.76
N THR A 471 -5.20 -23.34 23.38
CA THR A 471 -4.69 -22.84 24.66
C THR A 471 -5.43 -23.52 25.81
N GLU A 472 -5.10 -23.19 27.06
CA GLU A 472 -5.89 -23.61 28.22
C GLU A 472 -7.36 -23.12 28.17
N LYS A 473 -7.65 -22.08 27.38
CA LYS A 473 -9.00 -21.50 27.24
C LYS A 473 -9.85 -22.17 26.17
N GLY A 474 -9.23 -22.84 25.20
CA GLY A 474 -9.94 -23.52 24.11
C GLY A 474 -9.20 -23.54 22.78
N LEU A 475 -9.88 -24.01 21.75
CA LEU A 475 -9.37 -24.06 20.38
C LEU A 475 -9.08 -22.64 19.88
N CYS A 476 -7.87 -22.41 19.40
CA CYS A 476 -7.42 -21.08 18.99
C CYS A 476 -6.88 -21.02 17.56
N LEU A 477 -6.51 -22.14 16.95
CA LEU A 477 -5.97 -22.20 15.59
C LEU A 477 -6.28 -23.54 14.90
N ILE A 478 -6.62 -23.50 13.60
CA ILE A 478 -6.67 -24.67 12.71
C ILE A 478 -5.92 -24.32 11.41
N GLU A 479 -4.91 -25.13 11.07
CA GLU A 479 -4.10 -24.98 9.86
C GLU A 479 -4.26 -26.16 8.91
N PHE A 480 -4.32 -25.88 7.60
CA PHE A 480 -4.37 -26.90 6.54
C PHE A 480 -2.95 -27.38 6.21
N GLY A 481 -2.52 -28.48 6.82
CA GLY A 481 -1.21 -29.09 6.66
C GLY A 481 -0.74 -29.79 7.93
N SER A 482 0.37 -30.51 7.85
CA SER A 482 1.04 -31.07 9.02
C SER A 482 1.75 -29.98 9.83
N PHE A 483 2.00 -30.27 11.11
CA PHE A 483 2.66 -29.37 12.05
C PHE A 483 4.01 -28.93 11.50
N HIS A 484 4.85 -29.85 11.01
CA HIS A 484 6.16 -29.52 10.43
C HIS A 484 6.05 -28.53 9.25
N VAL A 485 4.98 -28.60 8.45
CA VAL A 485 4.78 -27.65 7.32
C VAL A 485 4.29 -26.29 7.83
N LYS A 486 3.62 -26.27 8.99
CA LYS A 486 2.92 -25.12 9.55
C LYS A 486 3.59 -24.49 10.75
N GLU A 487 4.68 -25.06 11.22
CA GLU A 487 5.40 -24.69 12.43
C GLU A 487 5.73 -23.19 12.44
N ALA A 488 6.26 -22.65 11.34
CA ALA A 488 6.57 -21.22 11.23
C ALA A 488 5.34 -20.30 11.38
N VAL A 489 4.18 -20.72 10.86
CA VAL A 489 2.92 -19.97 11.00
C VAL A 489 2.40 -20.04 12.43
N ILE A 490 2.48 -21.23 13.05
CA ILE A 490 2.06 -21.47 14.43
C ILE A 490 2.97 -20.71 15.40
N GLN A 491 4.29 -20.73 15.19
CA GLN A 491 5.25 -19.93 15.94
C GLN A 491 4.96 -18.44 15.84
N GLN A 492 4.64 -17.94 14.63
CA GLN A 492 4.25 -16.55 14.46
C GLN A 492 2.97 -16.22 15.24
N TRP A 493 1.98 -17.11 15.26
CA TRP A 493 0.78 -16.95 16.08
C TRP A 493 1.13 -16.89 17.58
N CYS A 494 1.97 -17.82 18.07
CA CYS A 494 2.42 -17.84 19.46
C CYS A 494 3.15 -16.56 19.87
N ARG A 495 4.01 -16.02 19.00
CA ARG A 495 4.70 -14.75 19.28
C ARG A 495 3.74 -13.57 19.37
N THR A 496 2.74 -13.56 18.48
CA THR A 496 1.74 -12.48 18.42
C THR A 496 0.82 -12.50 19.64
N TRP A 497 0.44 -13.69 20.12
CA TRP A 497 -0.68 -13.83 21.05
C TRP A 497 -0.33 -14.48 22.39
N SER A 498 0.64 -15.39 22.45
CA SER A 498 0.90 -16.28 23.60
C SER A 498 2.30 -16.12 24.22
N GLY A 499 3.05 -15.07 23.87
CA GLY A 499 4.29 -14.70 24.58
C GLY A 499 5.45 -15.69 24.48
N ASN A 500 5.50 -16.51 23.43
CA ASN A 500 6.57 -17.49 23.15
C ASN A 500 6.74 -18.61 24.21
N GLY A 501 5.63 -19.12 24.78
CA GLY A 501 5.64 -20.25 25.71
C GLY A 501 5.89 -21.64 25.09
N GLY A 502 6.18 -21.70 23.79
CA GLY A 502 6.39 -22.95 23.05
C GLY A 502 5.08 -23.67 22.68
N TYR A 503 5.22 -24.85 22.11
CA TYR A 503 4.11 -25.74 21.76
C TYR A 503 4.42 -27.18 22.14
N GLU A 504 3.39 -27.90 22.55
CA GLU A 504 3.46 -29.30 22.97
C GLU A 504 2.41 -30.12 22.23
N ARG A 505 2.78 -31.33 21.78
CA ARG A 505 1.81 -32.24 21.19
C ARG A 505 1.03 -32.94 22.30
N ASP A 506 -0.28 -32.79 22.34
CA ASP A 506 -1.16 -33.37 23.36
C ASP A 506 -2.45 -33.92 22.74
N GLU A 507 -2.40 -35.19 22.32
CA GLU A 507 -3.53 -35.87 21.69
C GLU A 507 -4.74 -35.99 22.62
N ALA A 508 -4.51 -36.20 23.92
CA ALA A 508 -5.58 -36.39 24.90
C ALA A 508 -6.39 -35.10 25.11
N ARG A 509 -5.69 -33.97 25.19
CA ARG A 509 -6.32 -32.64 25.33
C ARG A 509 -7.06 -32.22 24.06
N LEU A 510 -6.52 -32.54 22.89
CA LEU A 510 -7.13 -32.19 21.60
C LEU A 510 -8.16 -33.23 21.11
N ALA A 511 -8.31 -34.36 21.79
CA ALA A 511 -9.30 -35.40 21.45
C ALA A 511 -10.73 -34.88 21.26
N PRO A 512 -11.27 -33.96 22.09
CA PRO A 512 -12.60 -33.39 21.87
C PRO A 512 -12.70 -32.61 20.55
N VAL A 513 -11.64 -31.91 20.16
CA VAL A 513 -11.56 -31.15 18.90
C VAL A 513 -11.51 -32.12 17.72
N THR A 514 -10.60 -33.09 17.76
CA THR A 514 -10.39 -34.04 16.66
C THR A 514 -11.59 -34.98 16.49
N ASP A 515 -12.28 -35.39 17.57
CA ASP A 515 -13.52 -36.16 17.50
C ASP A 515 -14.65 -35.40 16.81
N GLN A 516 -14.89 -34.14 17.20
CA GLN A 516 -15.92 -33.32 16.56
C GLN A 516 -15.62 -33.06 15.08
N LEU A 517 -14.36 -32.80 14.72
CA LEU A 517 -13.97 -32.66 13.32
C LEU A 517 -14.18 -33.95 12.52
N LYS A 518 -13.83 -35.12 13.07
CA LYS A 518 -14.09 -36.42 12.43
C LYS A 518 -15.58 -36.63 12.16
N ARG A 519 -16.43 -36.38 13.17
CA ARG A 519 -17.88 -36.49 13.05
C ARG A 519 -18.47 -35.47 12.07
N TYR A 520 -17.91 -34.27 11.99
CA TYR A 520 -18.28 -33.28 10.98
C TYR A 520 -17.96 -33.78 9.56
N PHE A 521 -16.75 -34.30 9.33
CA PHE A 521 -16.36 -34.86 8.04
C PHE A 521 -17.17 -36.10 7.65
N ALA A 522 -17.67 -36.86 8.63
CA ALA A 522 -18.59 -37.98 8.42
C ALA A 522 -20.05 -37.55 8.17
N GLY A 523 -20.38 -36.25 8.28
CA GLY A 523 -21.75 -35.73 8.17
C GLY A 523 -22.63 -35.99 9.39
N GLU A 524 -22.05 -36.45 10.51
CA GLU A 524 -22.73 -36.80 11.76
C GLU A 524 -22.87 -35.61 12.72
N LEU A 525 -22.02 -34.58 12.57
CA LEU A 525 -22.04 -33.36 13.38
C LEU A 525 -22.41 -32.15 12.53
N LYS A 526 -23.41 -31.39 12.99
CA LYS A 526 -23.88 -30.15 12.32
C LYS A 526 -23.48 -28.87 13.05
N GLU A 527 -23.16 -28.98 14.34
CA GLU A 527 -22.83 -27.85 15.20
C GLU A 527 -21.67 -28.23 16.12
N PHE A 528 -20.67 -27.35 16.24
CA PHE A 528 -19.52 -27.53 17.13
C PHE A 528 -19.82 -26.93 18.50
N THR A 529 -19.43 -27.63 19.56
CA THR A 529 -19.60 -27.17 20.96
C THR A 529 -18.27 -26.89 21.66
N LEU A 530 -17.22 -26.66 20.88
CA LEU A 530 -15.86 -26.46 21.38
C LEU A 530 -15.71 -25.09 22.05
N PRO A 531 -15.04 -25.00 23.22
CA PRO A 531 -14.60 -23.71 23.73
C PRO A 531 -13.58 -23.10 22.76
N LEU A 532 -13.74 -21.81 22.45
CA LEU A 532 -12.90 -21.08 21.51
C LEU A 532 -12.13 -19.96 22.21
N ASP A 533 -10.84 -19.85 21.91
CA ASP A 533 -9.99 -18.72 22.31
C ASP A 533 -9.67 -17.87 21.08
N MET A 534 -10.67 -17.09 20.65
CA MET A 534 -10.59 -16.25 19.45
C MET A 534 -9.78 -14.98 19.74
N ARG A 535 -8.67 -14.79 19.03
CA ARG A 535 -7.80 -13.61 19.17
C ARG A 535 -7.71 -12.85 17.85
N GLY A 536 -8.09 -11.57 17.87
CA GLY A 536 -8.15 -10.72 16.69
C GLY A 536 -8.61 -9.30 17.01
N THR A 537 -8.73 -8.46 15.99
CA THR A 537 -9.25 -7.09 16.15
C THR A 537 -10.72 -7.12 16.55
N SER A 538 -11.23 -6.03 17.14
CA SER A 538 -12.64 -5.91 17.51
C SER A 538 -13.59 -6.14 16.34
N PHE A 539 -13.22 -5.69 15.13
CA PHE A 539 -13.98 -5.95 13.91
C PHE A 539 -13.93 -7.43 13.50
N GLN A 540 -12.76 -8.07 13.58
CA GLN A 540 -12.62 -9.49 13.28
C GLN A 540 -13.47 -10.35 14.21
N LEU A 541 -13.41 -10.09 15.53
CA LEU A 541 -14.22 -10.79 16.52
C LEU A 541 -15.73 -10.65 16.24
N GLN A 542 -16.19 -9.44 15.89
CA GLN A 542 -17.59 -9.21 15.48
C GLN A 542 -17.98 -10.03 14.24
N VAL A 543 -17.12 -10.06 13.22
CA VAL A 543 -17.36 -10.85 12.01
C VAL A 543 -17.41 -12.35 12.34
N TRP A 544 -16.43 -12.87 13.07
CA TRP A 544 -16.35 -14.29 13.39
C TRP A 544 -17.51 -14.77 14.25
N GLU A 545 -18.00 -13.92 15.16
CA GLU A 545 -19.22 -14.22 15.91
C GLU A 545 -20.45 -14.27 14.98
N ALA A 546 -20.57 -13.36 14.03
CA ALA A 546 -21.63 -13.42 13.02
C ALA A 546 -21.54 -14.67 12.14
N LEU A 547 -20.33 -15.14 11.78
CA LEU A 547 -20.16 -16.36 11.00
C LEU A 547 -20.75 -17.59 11.71
N LYS A 548 -20.68 -17.68 13.04
CA LYS A 548 -21.25 -18.80 13.81
C LYS A 548 -22.77 -18.90 13.67
N SER A 549 -23.44 -17.81 13.31
CA SER A 549 -24.89 -17.80 13.10
C SER A 549 -25.34 -18.44 11.78
N ILE A 550 -24.42 -18.74 10.85
CA ILE A 550 -24.74 -19.34 9.56
C ILE A 550 -25.06 -20.83 9.74
N PRO A 551 -26.31 -21.28 9.51
CA PRO A 551 -26.68 -22.68 9.72
C PRO A 551 -25.94 -23.66 8.80
N TYR A 552 -25.72 -24.88 9.29
CA TYR A 552 -25.20 -26.00 8.48
C TYR A 552 -26.08 -26.24 7.25
N GLY A 553 -25.46 -26.42 6.08
CA GLY A 553 -26.20 -26.67 4.84
C GLY A 553 -26.81 -25.41 4.21
N THR A 554 -26.42 -24.22 4.68
CA THR A 554 -26.82 -22.95 4.09
C THR A 554 -25.60 -22.09 3.77
N VAL A 555 -25.78 -21.16 2.83
CA VAL A 555 -24.77 -20.13 2.48
C VAL A 555 -25.37 -18.75 2.63
N CYS A 556 -24.51 -17.77 2.88
CA CYS A 556 -24.86 -16.36 2.82
C CYS A 556 -23.80 -15.59 2.01
N SER A 557 -24.13 -14.37 1.61
CA SER A 557 -23.19 -13.50 0.94
C SER A 557 -22.31 -12.73 1.94
N TYR A 558 -21.17 -12.21 1.47
CA TYR A 558 -20.39 -11.25 2.26
C TYR A 558 -21.21 -10.00 2.65
N LYS A 559 -22.22 -9.66 1.84
CA LYS A 559 -23.11 -8.53 2.11
C LYS A 559 -24.04 -8.85 3.27
N ASP A 560 -24.53 -10.08 3.36
CA ASP A 560 -25.45 -10.50 4.43
C ASP A 560 -24.76 -10.45 5.79
N ILE A 561 -23.50 -10.87 5.87
CA ILE A 561 -22.69 -10.73 7.10
C ILE A 561 -22.40 -9.27 7.41
N ALA A 562 -22.11 -8.45 6.40
CA ALA A 562 -21.90 -7.02 6.60
C ALA A 562 -23.17 -6.34 7.15
N GLU A 563 -24.35 -6.74 6.66
CA GLU A 563 -25.65 -6.29 7.15
C GLU A 563 -25.92 -6.79 8.58
N SER A 564 -25.63 -8.05 8.88
CA SER A 564 -25.90 -8.66 10.20
C SER A 564 -25.09 -8.03 11.34
N ILE A 565 -23.87 -7.55 11.06
CA ILE A 565 -23.05 -6.81 12.03
C ILE A 565 -23.35 -5.29 12.06
N GLY A 566 -24.40 -4.85 11.35
CA GLY A 566 -24.80 -3.43 11.30
C GLY A 566 -23.88 -2.54 10.44
N ARG A 567 -23.09 -3.13 9.53
CA ARG A 567 -22.10 -2.43 8.71
C ARG A 567 -22.22 -2.76 7.21
N PRO A 568 -23.33 -2.40 6.54
CA PRO A 568 -23.63 -2.82 5.16
C PRO A 568 -22.59 -2.39 4.12
N LYS A 569 -21.76 -1.38 4.41
CA LYS A 569 -20.67 -0.91 3.52
C LYS A 569 -19.36 -1.71 3.68
N ALA A 570 -19.28 -2.61 4.67
CA ALA A 570 -18.05 -3.30 5.06
C ALA A 570 -17.82 -4.63 4.30
N VAL A 571 -18.55 -4.91 3.22
CA VAL A 571 -18.53 -6.21 2.48
C VAL A 571 -17.10 -6.71 2.20
N ARG A 572 -16.20 -5.85 1.70
CA ARG A 572 -14.80 -6.22 1.42
C ARG A 572 -13.97 -6.45 2.70
N ALA A 573 -14.24 -5.69 3.77
CA ALA A 573 -13.57 -5.86 5.06
C ALA A 573 -14.00 -7.17 5.74
N VAL A 574 -15.28 -7.53 5.65
CA VAL A 574 -15.80 -8.85 6.04
C VAL A 574 -15.06 -9.96 5.28
N GLY A 575 -14.84 -9.80 3.97
CA GLY A 575 -14.03 -10.73 3.19
C GLY A 575 -12.60 -10.91 3.73
N GLY A 576 -11.94 -9.81 4.14
CA GLY A 576 -10.63 -9.85 4.78
C GLY A 576 -10.65 -10.53 6.16
N ALA A 577 -11.66 -10.27 6.99
CA ALA A 577 -11.83 -10.93 8.28
C ALA A 577 -12.14 -12.43 8.13
N ASN A 578 -12.94 -12.82 7.14
CA ASN A 578 -13.24 -14.21 6.79
C ASN A 578 -11.98 -14.97 6.38
N ASN A 579 -11.10 -14.33 5.59
CA ASN A 579 -9.81 -14.90 5.19
C ASN A 579 -8.83 -15.06 6.36
N LYS A 580 -8.95 -14.24 7.41
CA LYS A 580 -8.12 -14.29 8.62
C LYS A 580 -8.73 -15.09 9.77
N ASN A 581 -9.82 -15.83 9.54
CA ASN A 581 -10.43 -16.66 10.58
C ASN A 581 -9.41 -17.72 11.08
N PRO A 582 -9.04 -17.71 12.36
CA PRO A 582 -8.02 -18.63 12.89
C PRO A 582 -8.52 -20.06 13.07
N VAL A 583 -9.84 -20.29 13.17
CA VAL A 583 -10.42 -21.63 13.37
C VAL A 583 -11.44 -21.95 12.25
N PRO A 584 -10.99 -22.03 10.98
CA PRO A 584 -11.86 -22.39 9.87
C PRO A 584 -12.56 -23.73 10.13
N ILE A 585 -13.70 -23.96 9.47
CA ILE A 585 -14.61 -25.12 9.67
C ILE A 585 -15.45 -24.96 10.94
N VAL A 586 -14.81 -24.76 12.09
CA VAL A 586 -15.49 -24.59 13.39
C VAL A 586 -16.22 -23.24 13.44
N VAL A 587 -15.52 -22.17 13.07
CA VAL A 587 -16.15 -20.91 12.66
C VAL A 587 -16.34 -20.99 11.14
N PRO A 588 -17.57 -21.08 10.63
CA PRO A 588 -17.85 -21.63 9.30
C PRO A 588 -17.69 -20.61 8.16
N CYS A 589 -16.48 -20.07 8.01
CA CYS A 589 -16.13 -19.09 6.97
C CYS A 589 -16.25 -19.62 5.52
N HIS A 590 -16.34 -20.94 5.32
CA HIS A 590 -16.60 -21.57 4.02
C HIS A 590 -18.04 -21.37 3.52
N ARG A 591 -18.99 -21.10 4.42
CA ARG A 591 -20.41 -20.86 4.10
C ARG A 591 -20.68 -19.46 3.53
N VAL A 592 -19.70 -18.56 3.52
CA VAL A 592 -19.84 -17.22 2.95
C VAL A 592 -19.38 -17.21 1.50
N VAL A 593 -20.23 -16.82 0.56
CA VAL A 593 -19.95 -16.83 -0.90
C VAL A 593 -20.10 -15.43 -1.53
N GLY A 594 -19.63 -15.26 -2.78
CA GLY A 594 -19.92 -14.08 -3.57
C GLY A 594 -21.43 -13.90 -3.79
N ALA A 595 -21.89 -12.67 -4.04
CA ALA A 595 -23.31 -12.41 -4.31
C ALA A 595 -23.81 -13.10 -5.59
N ASP A 596 -22.90 -13.45 -6.49
CA ASP A 596 -23.08 -14.24 -7.71
C ASP A 596 -22.90 -15.76 -7.48
N GLY A 597 -22.67 -16.20 -6.24
CA GLY A 597 -22.34 -17.58 -5.90
C GLY A 597 -20.86 -17.94 -6.02
N ALA A 598 -19.98 -17.00 -6.37
CA ALA A 598 -18.56 -17.28 -6.57
C ALA A 598 -17.85 -17.74 -5.28
N LEU A 599 -16.99 -18.76 -5.40
CA LEU A 599 -16.19 -19.31 -4.30
C LEU A 599 -14.91 -18.49 -4.08
N ILE A 600 -15.05 -17.31 -3.47
CA ILE A 600 -13.92 -16.42 -3.15
C ILE A 600 -13.64 -16.34 -1.65
N GLY A 601 -12.50 -15.75 -1.26
CA GLY A 601 -12.24 -15.25 0.11
C GLY A 601 -12.13 -16.29 1.24
N TYR A 602 -11.86 -17.55 0.93
CA TYR A 602 -11.61 -18.62 1.92
C TYR A 602 -10.11 -18.95 1.99
N ALA A 603 -9.56 -19.02 3.21
CA ALA A 603 -8.12 -19.19 3.45
C ALA A 603 -7.57 -20.51 2.90
N GLY A 604 -8.32 -21.61 3.01
CA GLY A 604 -7.94 -22.92 2.48
C GLY A 604 -8.09 -23.07 0.95
N GLY A 605 -8.48 -21.99 0.24
CA GLY A 605 -8.66 -22.00 -1.20
C GLY A 605 -10.02 -22.56 -1.67
N PRO A 606 -10.36 -22.38 -2.97
CA PRO A 606 -11.67 -22.68 -3.51
C PRO A 606 -12.01 -24.18 -3.53
N GLU A 607 -11.02 -25.06 -3.70
CA GLU A 607 -11.24 -26.52 -3.72
C GLU A 607 -11.65 -27.06 -2.36
N ILE A 608 -10.92 -26.71 -1.29
CA ILE A 608 -11.29 -27.10 0.09
C ILE A 608 -12.68 -26.56 0.43
N LYS A 609 -12.95 -25.30 0.08
CA LYS A 609 -14.26 -24.67 0.29
C LYS A 609 -15.38 -25.46 -0.40
N ARG A 610 -15.16 -25.91 -1.64
CA ARG A 610 -16.11 -26.72 -2.40
C ARG A 610 -16.36 -28.07 -1.73
N THR A 611 -15.31 -28.74 -1.27
CA THR A 611 -15.43 -30.03 -0.55
C THR A 611 -16.23 -29.87 0.75
N LEU A 612 -15.96 -28.82 1.54
CA LEU A 612 -16.71 -28.55 2.77
C LEU A 612 -18.18 -28.28 2.49
N LEU A 613 -18.49 -27.45 1.49
CA LEU A 613 -19.88 -27.20 1.08
C LEU A 613 -20.58 -28.49 0.61
N ALA A 614 -19.87 -29.37 -0.12
CA ALA A 614 -20.41 -30.65 -0.57
C ALA A 614 -20.72 -31.61 0.59
N ILE A 615 -19.86 -31.64 1.64
CA ILE A 615 -20.14 -32.39 2.88
C ILE A 615 -21.44 -31.88 3.52
N GLU A 616 -21.69 -30.57 3.46
CA GLU A 616 -22.92 -29.97 3.98
C GLU A 616 -24.14 -30.09 3.03
N GLY A 617 -24.00 -30.81 1.91
CA GLY A 617 -25.09 -31.01 0.93
C GLY A 617 -25.31 -29.84 -0.02
N ILE A 618 -24.38 -28.89 -0.11
CA ILE A 618 -24.49 -27.69 -0.95
C ILE A 618 -23.69 -27.90 -2.25
N THR A 619 -24.38 -27.81 -3.39
CA THR A 619 -23.75 -27.84 -4.72
C THR A 619 -23.95 -26.50 -5.41
N LEU A 620 -22.86 -25.73 -5.57
CA LEU A 620 -22.88 -24.47 -6.31
C LEU A 620 -22.47 -24.71 -7.76
N GLY A 621 -23.22 -24.11 -8.71
CA GLY A 621 -22.93 -24.17 -10.14
C GLY A 621 -21.53 -23.65 -10.48
N ARG A 622 -20.97 -24.12 -11.59
CA ARG A 622 -19.64 -23.70 -12.07
C ARG A 622 -19.57 -22.23 -12.38
#